data_AF-A0A8J3CLE0-F1
#
_entry.id   AF-A0A8J3CLE0-F1
#
_cell.length_a   1.000
_cell.length_b   1.000
_cell.length_c   1.000
_cell.angle_alpha   90.00
_cell.angle_beta   90.00
_cell.angle_gamma   90.00
#
_symmetry.space_group_name_H-M   'P 1'
#
loop_
_entity.id
_entity.type
_entity.pdbx_description
1 polymer ?
#
loop_
_entity_poly.entity_id
_entity_poly.type
_entity_poly.pdbx_seq_one_letter_code
_entity_poly.pdbx_strand_id
1 'polypeptide(L)'
;MNPVFIANAEAPSAFNNNEIIEELRKQNVQLKSEFELLTKKVNQESSITDKSFSSISNQLSAASTMLTWFSAILTLASIVLTATIAWLSNKTQKAAQKAINALEDTQKLKTDIDENLRELNLRLIDDETTHLLERLQKYPQDILNMTNMLALRKLNTAHITMLKTAYEKLITQLERSEPCASTRSFFLTVAQHAPVDLLNDLTWRELFNREIRTDYIIDCFYDDELLDLVNKCIKPAINQNNFADYQQEISGFLCSLLKSIEDSINGIYIQKIQCEVFEDLISFLGSKMDSITSELSEKYEAWRNTQLESVETITEKINS
;
A
#
# COMPACT_ATOMS: atom_id res chain seq x y z
N MET A 1 81.97 -27.37 128.52
CA MET A 1 81.39 -27.92 129.77
C MET A 1 80.30 -26.95 130.22
N ASN A 2 79.11 -27.53 130.43
CA ASN A 2 77.91 -27.01 131.11
C ASN A 2 78.20 -26.14 132.35
N PRO A 3 77.24 -25.39 132.95
CA PRO A 3 75.76 -25.46 132.82
C PRO A 3 75.02 -24.08 132.77
N VAL A 4 73.75 -23.98 132.32
CA VAL A 4 72.42 -24.08 133.03
C VAL A 4 72.22 -22.91 134.05
N PHE A 5 71.13 -22.12 134.12
CA PHE A 5 69.74 -22.46 134.46
C PHE A 5 68.78 -21.25 134.28
N ILE A 6 67.68 -21.51 133.56
CA ILE A 6 66.25 -21.23 133.83
C ILE A 6 65.90 -20.15 134.88
N ALA A 7 65.05 -19.18 134.50
CA ALA A 7 63.64 -19.09 134.95
C ALA A 7 63.06 -17.67 134.90
N ASN A 8 61.91 -17.58 134.24
CA ASN A 8 60.67 -16.89 134.62
C ASN A 8 60.11 -15.87 133.62
N ALA A 9 58.83 -16.14 133.33
CA ALA A 9 57.91 -15.39 132.51
C ALA A 9 57.46 -14.11 133.21
N GLU A 10 57.35 -13.02 132.43
CA GLU A 10 56.44 -11.91 132.72
C GLU A 10 55.81 -11.40 131.41
N ALA A 11 54.58 -10.91 131.56
CA ALA A 11 53.52 -10.63 130.59
C ALA A 11 53.84 -9.64 129.44
N PRO A 12 53.05 -9.64 128.34
CA PRO A 12 53.31 -8.80 127.16
C PRO A 12 53.10 -7.31 127.48
N SER A 13 54.16 -6.51 127.41
CA SER A 13 54.10 -5.07 127.69
C SER A 13 53.93 -4.25 126.41
N ALA A 14 52.70 -3.74 126.27
CA ALA A 14 52.29 -2.51 125.57
C ALA A 14 52.79 -2.29 124.13
N PHE A 15 51.96 -2.72 123.18
CA PHE A 15 51.83 -2.16 121.83
C PHE A 15 51.94 -0.62 121.85
N ASN A 16 52.88 -0.05 121.10
CA ASN A 16 53.09 1.39 121.00
C ASN A 16 52.01 2.05 120.12
N ASN A 17 50.84 2.31 120.70
CA ASN A 17 49.68 2.89 120.01
C ASN A 17 49.97 4.21 119.26
N ASN A 18 51.01 4.96 119.63
CA ASN A 18 51.31 6.26 119.01
C ASN A 18 51.88 6.15 117.59
N GLU A 19 52.70 5.13 117.30
CA GLU A 19 53.30 4.92 115.98
C GLU A 19 52.24 4.47 114.96
N ILE A 20 51.33 3.59 115.39
CA ILE A 20 50.16 3.16 114.61
C ILE A 20 49.20 4.35 114.35
N ILE A 21 48.98 5.22 115.34
CA ILE A 21 48.15 6.43 115.17
C ILE A 21 48.77 7.42 114.17
N GLU A 22 50.09 7.57 114.16
CA GLU A 22 50.78 8.46 113.23
C GLU A 22 50.75 7.91 111.79
N GLU A 23 50.97 6.61 111.62
CA GLU A 23 50.85 5.93 110.33
C GLU A 23 49.42 5.98 109.78
N LEU A 24 48.41 5.77 110.64
CA LEU A 24 46.99 5.92 110.28
C LEU A 24 46.62 7.36 109.90
N ARG A 25 47.24 8.37 110.52
CA ARG A 25 47.07 9.78 110.13
C ARG A 25 47.72 10.05 108.77
N LYS A 26 48.92 9.53 108.53
CA LYS A 26 49.62 9.67 107.26
C LYS A 26 48.85 8.99 106.13
N GLN A 27 48.33 7.78 106.36
CA GLN A 27 47.46 7.07 105.43
C GLN A 27 46.15 7.81 105.19
N ASN A 28 45.52 8.40 106.22
CA ASN A 28 44.31 9.22 106.05
C ASN A 28 44.57 10.47 105.20
N VAL A 29 45.69 11.16 105.42
CA VAL A 29 46.08 12.32 104.60
C VAL A 29 46.34 11.89 103.15
N GLN A 30 47.02 10.76 102.95
CA GLN A 30 47.26 10.19 101.62
C GLN A 30 45.95 9.79 100.93
N LEU A 31 45.08 9.03 101.60
CA LEU A 31 43.75 8.65 101.08
C LEU A 31 42.93 9.88 100.72
N LYS A 32 42.95 10.92 101.55
CA LYS A 32 42.21 12.15 101.26
C LYS A 32 42.76 12.84 100.02
N SER A 33 44.08 12.91 99.87
CA SER A 33 44.72 13.49 98.68
C SER A 33 44.45 12.67 97.40
N GLU A 34 44.44 11.34 97.50
CA GLU A 34 44.09 10.44 96.39
C GLU A 34 42.61 10.55 96.05
N PHE A 35 41.73 10.68 97.04
CA PHE A 35 40.31 10.89 96.84
C PHE A 35 40.02 12.23 96.15
N GLU A 36 40.70 13.31 96.56
CA GLU A 36 40.62 14.61 95.89
C GLU A 36 41.13 14.53 94.45
N LEU A 37 42.22 13.79 94.20
CA LEU A 37 42.78 13.59 92.87
C LEU A 37 41.85 12.75 92.00
N LEU A 38 41.29 11.66 92.52
CA LEU A 38 40.28 10.84 91.83
C LEU A 38 39.04 11.65 91.51
N THR A 39 38.52 12.42 92.47
CA THR A 39 37.36 13.28 92.26
C THR A 39 37.62 14.30 91.16
N LYS A 40 38.82 14.90 91.14
CA LYS A 40 39.24 15.81 90.08
C LYS A 40 39.33 15.11 88.73
N LYS A 41 39.86 13.87 88.67
CA LYS A 41 39.96 13.08 87.45
C LYS A 41 38.59 12.66 86.92
N VAL A 42 37.68 12.22 87.78
CA VAL A 42 36.29 11.89 87.44
C VAL A 42 35.56 13.13 86.90
N ASN A 43 35.72 14.29 87.54
CA ASN A 43 35.12 15.53 87.06
C ASN A 43 35.71 15.98 85.71
N GLN A 44 37.01 15.77 85.49
CA GLN A 44 37.65 16.03 84.21
C GLN A 44 37.15 15.08 83.11
N GLU A 45 37.05 13.78 83.40
CA GLU A 45 36.52 12.79 82.45
C GLU A 45 35.04 13.02 82.13
N SER A 46 34.22 13.38 83.12
CA SER A 46 32.83 13.81 82.91
C SER A 46 32.78 15.05 82.00
N SER A 47 33.61 16.07 82.27
CA SER A 47 33.65 17.28 81.44
C SER A 47 34.12 17.01 80.00
N ILE A 48 35.07 16.10 79.80
CA ILE A 48 35.53 15.68 78.47
C ILE A 48 34.43 14.91 77.74
N THR A 49 33.69 14.06 78.46
CA THR A 49 32.58 13.27 77.91
C THR A 49 31.44 14.18 77.48
N ASP A 50 31.05 15.14 78.32
CA ASP A 50 30.02 16.13 77.98
C ASP A 50 30.42 17.00 76.78
N LYS A 51 31.70 17.41 76.71
CA LYS A 51 32.25 18.12 75.54
C LYS A 51 32.24 17.25 74.28
N SER A 52 32.52 15.96 74.42
CA SER A 52 32.50 15.01 73.29
C SER A 52 31.08 14.77 72.78
N PHE A 53 30.10 14.57 73.67
CA PHE A 53 28.70 14.47 73.29
C PHE A 53 28.17 15.77 72.68
N SER A 54 28.54 16.92 73.23
CA SER A 54 28.21 18.21 72.63
C SER A 54 28.81 18.36 71.23
N SER A 55 30.08 17.95 71.04
CA SER A 55 30.73 17.96 69.73
C SER A 55 30.04 17.02 68.72
N ILE A 56 29.70 15.79 69.13
CA ILE A 56 29.00 14.82 68.29
C ILE A 56 27.60 15.34 67.94
N SER A 57 26.87 15.88 68.91
CA SER A 57 25.55 16.48 68.69
C SER A 57 25.63 17.65 67.71
N ASN A 58 26.63 18.52 67.85
CA ASN A 58 26.86 19.62 66.91
C ASN A 58 27.22 19.13 65.51
N GLN A 59 28.02 18.07 65.38
CA GLN A 59 28.34 17.46 64.08
C GLN A 59 27.12 16.78 63.45
N LEU A 60 26.31 16.09 64.24
CA LEU A 60 25.07 15.45 63.77
C LEU A 60 24.05 16.50 63.32
N SER A 61 23.94 17.60 64.07
CA SER A 61 23.09 18.75 63.72
C SER A 61 23.58 19.43 62.43
N ALA A 62 24.89 19.64 62.29
CA ALA A 62 25.49 20.18 61.07
C ALA A 62 25.26 19.26 59.86
N ALA A 63 25.43 17.94 60.02
CA ALA A 63 25.18 16.96 58.98
C ALA A 63 23.69 16.91 58.57
N SER A 64 22.78 16.97 59.53
CA SER A 64 21.32 17.05 59.28
C SER A 64 20.95 18.31 58.49
N THR A 65 21.54 19.44 58.87
CA THR A 65 21.34 20.72 58.17
C THR A 65 21.87 20.66 56.74
N MET A 66 23.05 20.07 56.54
CA MET A 66 23.66 19.88 55.22
C MET A 66 22.80 18.96 54.33
N LEU A 67 22.26 17.88 54.88
CA LEU A 67 21.40 16.94 54.15
C LEU A 67 20.07 17.60 53.73
N THR A 68 19.52 18.46 54.59
CA THR A 68 18.34 19.27 54.27
C THR A 68 18.61 20.22 53.10
N TRP A 69 19.75 20.90 53.10
CA TRP A 69 20.15 21.77 51.98
C TRP A 69 20.36 20.98 50.69
N PHE A 70 20.99 19.82 50.73
CA PHE A 70 21.12 18.96 49.55
C PHE A 70 19.78 18.47 49.01
N SER A 71 18.86 18.07 49.89
CA SER A 71 17.50 17.69 49.51
C SER A 71 16.79 18.83 48.79
N ALA A 72 16.85 20.05 49.34
CA ALA A 72 16.25 21.23 48.73
C ALA A 72 16.82 21.54 47.33
N ILE A 73 18.15 21.44 47.18
CA ILE A 73 18.82 21.64 45.88
C ILE A 73 18.40 20.56 44.87
N LEU A 74 18.36 19.29 45.28
CA LEU A 74 17.95 18.17 44.43
C LEU A 74 16.48 18.28 43.99
N THR A 75 15.58 18.70 44.90
CA THR A 75 14.18 18.97 44.55
C THR A 75 14.08 20.09 43.53
N LEU A 76 14.79 21.21 43.74
CA LEU A 76 14.79 22.33 42.79
C LEU A 76 15.32 21.89 41.41
N ALA A 77 16.44 21.14 41.39
CA ALA A 77 17.01 20.60 40.16
C ALA A 77 16.02 19.66 39.43
N SER A 78 15.30 18.81 40.17
CA SER A 78 14.30 17.89 39.62
C SER A 78 13.12 18.62 38.97
N ILE A 79 12.66 19.73 39.57
CA ILE A 79 11.59 20.57 39.01
C ILE A 79 12.07 21.19 37.68
N VAL A 80 13.26 21.78 37.65
CA VAL A 80 13.83 22.39 36.43
C VAL A 80 14.02 21.34 35.33
N LEU A 81 14.52 20.16 35.68
CA LEU A 81 14.75 19.08 34.74
C LEU A 81 13.43 18.56 34.16
N THR A 82 12.41 18.37 35.00
CA THR A 82 11.06 17.96 34.56
C THR A 82 10.44 18.98 33.63
N ALA A 83 10.50 20.27 33.97
CA ALA A 83 9.99 21.35 33.11
C ALA A 83 10.71 21.40 31.75
N THR A 84 12.02 21.18 31.74
CA THR A 84 12.82 21.16 30.51
C THR A 84 12.48 19.96 29.62
N ILE A 85 12.32 18.76 30.21
CA ILE A 85 11.89 17.57 29.48
C ILE A 85 10.48 17.77 28.90
N ALA A 86 9.54 18.31 29.67
CA ALA A 86 8.18 18.58 29.20
C ALA A 86 8.19 19.59 28.03
N TRP A 87 8.99 20.65 28.12
CA TRP A 87 9.15 21.61 27.02
C TRP A 87 9.74 20.97 25.77
N LEU A 88 10.80 20.15 25.92
CA LEU A 88 11.43 19.44 24.82
C LEU A 88 10.46 18.46 24.15
N SER A 89 9.72 17.69 24.96
CA SER A 89 8.70 16.73 24.51
C SER A 89 7.59 17.42 23.71
N ASN A 90 7.09 18.56 24.20
CA ASN A 90 6.08 19.33 23.46
C ASN A 90 6.62 19.85 22.12
N LYS A 91 7.91 20.24 22.08
CA LYS A 91 8.55 20.73 20.86
C LYS A 91 8.77 19.60 19.85
N THR A 92 9.24 18.43 20.30
CA THR A 92 9.43 17.26 19.44
C THR A 92 8.10 16.73 18.92
N GLN A 93 7.06 16.67 19.75
CA GLN A 93 5.72 16.26 19.30
C GLN A 93 5.14 17.22 18.24
N LYS A 94 5.28 18.54 18.43
CA LYS A 94 4.87 19.53 17.42
C LYS A 94 5.66 19.40 16.11
N ALA A 95 6.96 19.11 16.20
CA ALA A 95 7.79 18.89 15.02
C ALA A 95 7.39 17.60 14.28
N ALA A 96 7.15 16.51 15.01
CA ALA A 96 6.67 15.25 14.46
C ALA A 96 5.32 15.42 13.76
N GLN A 97 4.36 16.13 14.39
CA GLN A 97 3.07 16.41 13.77
C GLN A 97 3.20 17.22 12.48
N LYS A 98 4.07 18.25 12.46
CA LYS A 98 4.35 19.00 11.23
C LYS A 98 4.96 18.13 10.14
N ALA A 99 5.84 17.20 10.49
CA ALA A 99 6.43 16.25 9.53
C ALA A 99 5.38 15.28 8.97
N ILE A 100 4.48 14.76 9.81
CA ILE A 100 3.37 13.91 9.38
C ILE A 100 2.47 14.68 8.40
N ASN A 101 2.03 15.88 8.77
CA ASN A 101 1.18 16.71 7.90
C ASN A 101 1.88 17.04 6.56
N ALA A 102 3.18 17.37 6.59
CA ALA A 102 3.95 17.64 5.38
C ALA A 102 4.06 16.39 4.47
N LEU A 103 4.17 15.19 5.07
CA LEU A 103 4.19 13.94 4.32
C LEU A 103 2.84 13.65 3.67
N GLU A 104 1.73 13.86 4.39
CA GLU A 104 0.38 13.74 3.83
C GLU A 104 0.14 14.74 2.69
N ASP A 105 0.54 15.99 2.85
CA ASP A 105 0.42 17.02 1.80
C ASP A 105 1.28 16.67 0.57
N THR A 106 2.47 16.11 0.78
CA THR A 106 3.34 15.64 -0.32
C THR A 106 2.72 14.46 -1.06
N GLN A 107 2.07 13.53 -0.35
CA GLN A 107 1.37 12.41 -0.98
C GLN A 107 0.17 12.86 -1.79
N LYS A 108 -0.64 13.79 -1.26
CA LYS A 108 -1.76 14.39 -2.01
C LYS A 108 -1.26 15.08 -3.26
N LEU A 109 -0.24 15.93 -3.14
CA LEU A 109 0.34 16.63 -4.28
C LEU A 109 0.88 15.66 -5.33
N LYS A 110 1.49 14.54 -4.92
CA LYS A 110 1.93 13.51 -5.85
C LYS A 110 0.76 12.90 -6.63
N THR A 111 -0.31 12.52 -5.93
CA THR A 111 -1.53 11.99 -6.56
C THR A 111 -2.13 12.99 -7.54
N ASP A 112 -2.23 14.26 -7.16
CA ASP A 112 -2.73 15.33 -8.01
C ASP A 112 -1.85 15.53 -9.24
N ILE A 113 -0.52 15.47 -9.10
CA ILE A 113 0.42 15.55 -10.22
C ILE A 113 0.23 14.36 -11.17
N ASP A 114 0.16 13.14 -10.64
CA ASP A 114 0.03 11.92 -11.44
C ASP A 114 -1.31 11.93 -12.22
N GLU A 115 -2.40 12.38 -11.59
CA GLU A 115 -3.70 12.51 -12.25
C GLU A 115 -3.71 13.59 -13.34
N ASN A 116 -3.16 14.77 -13.05
CA ASN A 116 -3.06 15.86 -14.02
C ASN A 116 -2.16 15.49 -15.21
N LEU A 117 -1.05 14.78 -14.98
CA LEU A 117 -0.17 14.28 -16.05
C LEU A 117 -0.89 13.27 -16.93
N ARG A 118 -1.68 12.36 -16.34
CA ARG A 118 -2.51 11.43 -17.09
C ARG A 118 -3.53 12.16 -17.96
N GLU A 119 -4.24 13.15 -17.41
CA GLU A 119 -5.21 13.95 -18.15
C GLU A 119 -4.55 14.74 -19.30
N LEU A 120 -3.39 15.35 -19.04
CA LEU A 120 -2.62 16.05 -20.05
C LEU A 120 -2.18 15.13 -21.18
N ASN A 121 -1.70 13.93 -20.87
CA ASN A 121 -1.32 12.93 -21.87
C ASN A 121 -2.51 12.51 -22.73
N LEU A 122 -3.69 12.30 -22.13
CA LEU A 122 -4.90 11.98 -22.89
C LEU A 122 -5.30 13.12 -23.83
N ARG A 123 -5.24 14.38 -23.38
CA ARG A 123 -5.50 15.55 -24.23
C ARG A 123 -4.49 15.68 -25.37
N LEU A 124 -3.21 15.48 -25.08
CA LEU A 124 -2.15 15.53 -26.10
C LEU A 124 -2.36 14.46 -27.18
N ILE A 125 -2.74 13.25 -26.79
CA ILE A 125 -3.06 12.16 -27.72
C ILE A 125 -4.28 12.54 -28.57
N ASP A 126 -5.32 13.13 -27.98
CA ASP A 126 -6.53 13.57 -28.69
C ASP A 126 -6.21 14.68 -29.72
N ASP A 127 -5.44 15.69 -29.32
CA ASP A 127 -4.99 16.79 -30.18
C ASP A 127 -4.12 16.27 -31.34
N GLU A 128 -3.17 15.36 -31.06
CA GLU A 128 -2.33 14.76 -32.09
C GLU A 128 -3.17 13.92 -33.06
N THR A 129 -4.16 13.19 -32.55
CA THR A 129 -5.09 12.40 -33.37
C THR A 129 -5.89 13.31 -34.30
N THR A 130 -6.42 14.42 -33.76
CA THR A 130 -7.12 15.44 -34.53
C THR A 130 -6.22 15.99 -35.63
N HIS A 131 -4.99 16.39 -35.31
CA HIS A 131 -4.04 16.91 -36.29
C HIS A 131 -3.67 15.90 -37.38
N LEU A 132 -3.52 14.62 -37.05
CA LEU A 132 -3.30 13.56 -38.05
C LEU A 132 -4.50 13.46 -38.99
N LEU A 133 -5.73 13.51 -38.47
CA LEU A 133 -6.95 13.44 -39.27
C LEU A 133 -7.16 14.69 -40.13
N GLU A 134 -6.88 15.89 -39.61
CA GLU A 134 -6.88 17.14 -40.39
C GLU A 134 -5.88 17.05 -41.56
N ARG A 135 -4.68 16.50 -41.30
CA ARG A 135 -3.69 16.27 -42.33
C ARG A 135 -4.20 15.27 -43.38
N LEU A 136 -4.86 14.19 -42.98
CA LEU A 136 -5.47 13.23 -43.90
C LEU A 136 -6.55 13.86 -44.78
N GLN A 137 -7.35 14.77 -44.24
CA GLN A 137 -8.33 15.49 -45.05
C GLN A 137 -7.70 16.39 -46.13
N LYS A 138 -6.46 16.83 -45.91
CA LYS A 138 -5.67 17.62 -46.86
C LYS A 138 -4.86 16.75 -47.83
N TYR A 139 -4.35 15.62 -47.36
CA TYR A 139 -3.51 14.67 -48.10
C TYR A 139 -4.07 13.25 -47.95
N PRO A 140 -5.20 12.93 -48.59
CA PRO A 140 -5.92 11.68 -48.37
C PRO A 140 -5.14 10.42 -48.78
N GLN A 141 -4.13 10.55 -49.65
CA GLN A 141 -3.19 9.50 -50.02
C GLN A 141 -2.38 8.95 -48.83
N ASP A 142 -2.20 9.73 -47.75
CA ASP A 142 -1.46 9.31 -46.56
C ASP A 142 -2.25 8.32 -45.69
N ILE A 143 -3.53 8.06 -45.99
CA ILE A 143 -4.42 7.24 -45.15
C ILE A 143 -3.82 5.88 -44.86
N LEU A 144 -3.16 5.26 -45.84
CA LEU A 144 -2.57 3.93 -45.72
C LEU A 144 -1.46 3.87 -44.67
N ASN A 145 -0.64 4.91 -44.61
CA ASN A 145 0.48 4.99 -43.67
C ASN A 145 0.00 5.34 -42.26
N MET A 146 -1.12 6.04 -42.14
CA MET A 146 -1.64 6.52 -40.87
C MET A 146 -2.66 5.56 -40.23
N THR A 147 -3.28 4.69 -41.01
CA THR A 147 -4.34 3.79 -40.54
C THR A 147 -3.88 2.90 -39.39
N ASN A 148 -2.69 2.30 -39.48
CA ASN A 148 -2.15 1.48 -38.38
C ASN A 148 -1.88 2.30 -37.11
N MET A 149 -1.51 3.57 -37.24
CA MET A 149 -1.33 4.47 -36.10
C MET A 149 -2.68 4.88 -35.49
N LEU A 150 -3.72 5.02 -36.32
CA LEU A 150 -5.07 5.34 -35.90
C LEU A 150 -5.78 4.15 -35.24
N ALA A 151 -5.52 2.92 -35.68
CA ALA A 151 -6.06 1.70 -35.08
C ALA A 151 -5.74 1.60 -33.57
N LEU A 152 -4.55 2.07 -33.16
CA LEU A 152 -4.10 2.05 -31.77
C LEU A 152 -4.62 3.23 -30.92
N ARG A 153 -5.33 4.19 -31.51
CA ARG A 153 -5.82 5.40 -30.84
C ARG A 153 -7.30 5.28 -30.53
N LYS A 154 -7.78 5.91 -29.47
CA LYS A 154 -9.23 5.99 -29.20
C LYS A 154 -9.86 7.03 -30.13
N LEU A 155 -10.63 6.59 -31.12
CA LEU A 155 -11.33 7.49 -32.04
C LEU A 155 -12.75 7.78 -31.54
N ASN A 156 -13.17 9.03 -31.61
CA ASN A 156 -14.54 9.45 -31.32
C ASN A 156 -15.34 9.61 -32.64
N THR A 157 -16.65 9.83 -32.57
CA THR A 157 -17.51 9.96 -33.76
C THR A 157 -17.07 11.10 -34.70
N ALA A 158 -16.52 12.20 -34.16
CA ALA A 158 -16.01 13.30 -34.98
C ALA A 158 -14.75 12.88 -35.75
N HIS A 159 -13.82 12.17 -35.10
CA HIS A 159 -12.64 11.59 -35.74
C HIS A 159 -13.00 10.63 -36.86
N ILE A 160 -14.00 9.77 -36.63
CA ILE A 160 -14.50 8.84 -37.63
C ILE A 160 -15.11 9.58 -38.81
N THR A 161 -15.87 10.64 -38.57
CA THR A 161 -16.40 11.52 -39.62
C THR A 161 -15.26 12.12 -40.45
N MET A 162 -14.22 12.62 -39.80
CA MET A 162 -13.06 13.19 -40.50
C MET A 162 -12.35 12.15 -41.38
N LEU A 163 -12.18 10.94 -40.85
CA LEU A 163 -11.55 9.83 -41.55
C LEU A 163 -12.39 9.38 -42.76
N LYS A 164 -13.72 9.28 -42.60
CA LYS A 164 -14.67 9.02 -43.69
C LYS A 164 -14.52 10.06 -44.82
N THR A 165 -14.51 11.35 -44.47
CA THR A 165 -14.32 12.43 -45.45
C THR A 165 -12.97 12.35 -46.17
N ALA A 166 -11.89 11.98 -45.48
CA ALA A 166 -10.57 11.80 -46.11
C ALA A 166 -10.59 10.66 -47.13
N TYR A 167 -11.25 9.55 -46.80
CA TYR A 167 -11.38 8.40 -47.68
C TYR A 167 -12.25 8.70 -48.92
N GLU A 168 -13.37 9.39 -48.77
CA GLU A 168 -14.22 9.81 -49.89
C GLU A 168 -13.45 10.70 -50.88
N LYS A 169 -12.63 11.63 -50.35
CA LYS A 169 -11.70 12.43 -51.17
C LYS A 169 -10.68 11.56 -51.90
N LEU A 170 -10.13 10.54 -51.24
CA LEU A 170 -9.19 9.60 -51.87
C LEU A 170 -9.83 8.87 -53.06
N ILE A 171 -11.01 8.29 -52.86
CA ILE A 171 -11.74 7.58 -53.92
C ILE A 171 -12.03 8.53 -55.08
N THR A 172 -12.51 9.74 -54.79
CA THR A 172 -12.82 10.73 -55.82
C THR A 172 -11.58 11.10 -56.64
N GLN A 173 -10.42 11.24 -56.00
CA GLN A 173 -9.16 11.57 -56.67
C GLN A 173 -8.58 10.42 -57.49
N LEU A 174 -8.83 9.17 -57.09
CA LEU A 174 -8.21 8.03 -57.73
C LEU A 174 -8.93 7.60 -59.03
N GLU A 175 -10.12 8.12 -59.34
CA GLU A 175 -10.96 7.76 -60.51
C GLU A 175 -11.07 6.24 -60.77
N ARG A 176 -10.74 5.41 -59.78
CA ARG A 176 -10.56 3.98 -59.94
C ARG A 176 -11.71 3.23 -59.31
N SER A 177 -12.34 2.43 -60.15
CA SER A 177 -13.36 1.43 -59.82
C SER A 177 -12.81 0.17 -59.16
N GLU A 178 -11.53 0.12 -58.77
CA GLU A 178 -10.91 -1.08 -58.21
C GLU A 178 -10.44 -0.91 -56.75
N PRO A 179 -10.81 -1.85 -55.86
CA PRO A 179 -10.26 -2.03 -54.52
C PRO A 179 -8.73 -2.05 -54.52
N CYS A 180 -8.07 -1.15 -53.79
CA CYS A 180 -6.64 -1.32 -53.49
C CYS A 180 -6.52 -2.16 -52.22
N ALA A 181 -5.67 -3.20 -52.17
CA ALA A 181 -5.48 -4.05 -50.97
C ALA A 181 -5.22 -3.27 -49.66
N SER A 182 -4.86 -1.99 -49.78
CA SER A 182 -4.60 -1.06 -48.69
C SER A 182 -5.86 -0.41 -48.09
N THR A 183 -7.04 -0.52 -48.71
CA THR A 183 -8.35 -0.10 -48.14
C THR A 183 -8.80 -1.00 -47.00
N ARG A 184 -8.36 -2.26 -46.98
CA ARG A 184 -8.74 -3.22 -45.93
C ARG A 184 -8.38 -2.71 -44.53
N SER A 185 -7.15 -2.28 -44.30
CA SER A 185 -6.72 -1.75 -43.00
C SER A 185 -7.59 -0.58 -42.54
N PHE A 186 -8.03 0.25 -43.50
CA PHE A 186 -8.87 1.39 -43.22
C PHE A 186 -10.25 0.95 -42.73
N PHE A 187 -10.89 0.04 -43.46
CA PHE A 187 -12.17 -0.54 -43.05
C PHE A 187 -12.08 -1.32 -41.73
N LEU A 188 -10.96 -1.99 -41.46
CA LEU A 188 -10.68 -2.61 -40.15
C LEU A 188 -10.68 -1.56 -39.05
N THR A 189 -9.99 -0.44 -39.25
CA THR A 189 -9.93 0.64 -38.25
C THR A 189 -11.32 1.25 -38.02
N VAL A 190 -12.10 1.48 -39.08
CA VAL A 190 -13.46 2.01 -38.94
C VAL A 190 -14.37 1.00 -38.22
N ALA A 191 -14.24 -0.29 -38.53
CA ALA A 191 -15.01 -1.35 -37.88
C ALA A 191 -14.70 -1.46 -36.37
N GLN A 192 -13.42 -1.37 -35.98
CA GLN A 192 -13.01 -1.37 -34.57
C GLN A 192 -13.57 -0.17 -33.80
N HIS A 193 -13.50 1.03 -34.37
CA HIS A 193 -13.82 2.24 -33.63
C HIS A 193 -15.28 2.71 -33.76
N ALA A 194 -15.98 2.30 -34.82
CA ALA A 194 -17.35 2.72 -35.10
C ALA A 194 -18.16 1.65 -35.87
N PRO A 195 -18.33 0.45 -35.27
CA PRO A 195 -19.05 -0.66 -35.91
C PRO A 195 -20.48 -0.27 -36.30
N VAL A 196 -21.15 0.49 -35.43
CA VAL A 196 -22.53 0.94 -35.61
C VAL A 196 -22.66 1.90 -36.80
N ASP A 197 -21.78 2.90 -36.86
CA ASP A 197 -21.82 3.94 -37.90
C ASP A 197 -21.40 3.40 -39.27
N LEU A 198 -20.69 2.28 -39.31
CA LEU A 198 -20.31 1.57 -40.52
C LEU A 198 -21.48 0.78 -41.10
N LEU A 199 -22.21 0.04 -40.25
CA LEU A 199 -23.30 -0.86 -40.70
C LEU A 199 -24.62 -0.14 -41.00
N ASN A 200 -24.89 0.98 -40.30
CA ASN A 200 -26.11 1.77 -40.52
C ASN A 200 -26.04 2.61 -41.80
N ASP A 201 -24.85 2.85 -42.33
CA ASP A 201 -24.64 3.60 -43.56
C ASP A 201 -24.58 2.63 -44.75
N LEU A 202 -25.64 2.63 -45.58
CA LEU A 202 -25.79 1.68 -46.69
C LEU A 202 -24.58 1.71 -47.64
N THR A 203 -24.12 2.90 -48.01
CA THR A 203 -23.00 3.08 -48.95
C THR A 203 -21.71 2.54 -48.36
N TRP A 204 -21.44 2.89 -47.11
CA TRP A 204 -20.24 2.44 -46.41
C TRP A 204 -20.26 0.94 -46.10
N ARG A 205 -21.44 0.37 -45.82
CA ARG A 205 -21.64 -1.06 -45.64
C ARG A 205 -21.39 -1.83 -46.93
N GLU A 206 -21.90 -1.37 -48.07
CA GLU A 206 -21.63 -1.99 -49.36
C GLU A 206 -20.14 -1.97 -49.70
N LEU A 207 -19.47 -0.84 -49.45
CA LEU A 207 -18.03 -0.72 -49.59
C LEU A 207 -17.29 -1.68 -48.64
N PHE A 208 -17.69 -1.74 -47.37
CA PHE A 208 -17.10 -2.65 -46.40
C PHE A 208 -17.21 -4.11 -46.85
N ASN A 209 -18.41 -4.56 -47.24
CA ASN A 209 -18.66 -5.94 -47.68
C ASN A 209 -17.89 -6.30 -48.97
N ARG A 210 -17.64 -5.31 -49.84
CA ARG A 210 -16.83 -5.51 -51.04
C ARG A 210 -15.35 -5.69 -50.71
N GLU A 211 -14.84 -4.97 -49.71
CA GLU A 211 -13.41 -4.84 -49.42
C GLU A 211 -12.95 -5.85 -48.35
N ILE A 212 -13.78 -6.11 -47.36
CA ILE A 212 -13.59 -7.14 -46.34
C ILE A 212 -14.46 -8.33 -46.74
N ARG A 213 -13.82 -9.38 -47.26
CA ARG A 213 -14.51 -10.64 -47.53
C ARG A 213 -15.18 -11.11 -46.23
N THR A 214 -16.42 -11.56 -46.35
CA THR A 214 -17.30 -11.83 -45.22
C THR A 214 -16.68 -12.76 -44.18
N ASP A 215 -15.78 -13.66 -44.59
CA ASP A 215 -15.03 -14.64 -43.79
C ASP A 215 -14.00 -14.07 -42.80
N TYR A 216 -13.76 -12.76 -42.77
CA TYR A 216 -12.81 -12.10 -41.85
C TYR A 216 -13.42 -10.99 -40.99
N ILE A 217 -14.75 -10.89 -40.96
CA ILE A 217 -15.45 -9.77 -40.30
C ILE A 217 -15.19 -9.74 -38.78
N ILE A 218 -14.90 -10.87 -38.14
CA ILE A 218 -14.77 -10.95 -36.67
C ILE A 218 -13.38 -10.63 -36.16
N ASP A 219 -12.36 -10.85 -36.98
CA ASP A 219 -11.00 -10.34 -36.72
C ASP A 219 -10.98 -8.80 -36.67
N CYS A 220 -12.07 -8.15 -37.06
CA CYS A 220 -12.21 -6.69 -37.11
C CYS A 220 -12.73 -6.08 -35.80
N PHE A 221 -13.17 -6.86 -34.81
CA PHE A 221 -13.79 -6.32 -33.59
C PHE A 221 -13.09 -6.85 -32.33
N TYR A 222 -13.05 -6.04 -31.27
CA TYR A 222 -12.65 -6.54 -29.96
C TYR A 222 -13.78 -7.40 -29.36
N ASP A 223 -13.43 -8.38 -28.53
CA ASP A 223 -14.40 -9.36 -27.98
C ASP A 223 -15.56 -8.67 -27.24
N ASP A 224 -15.27 -7.69 -26.40
CA ASP A 224 -16.29 -6.93 -25.65
C ASP A 224 -17.19 -6.08 -26.56
N GLU A 225 -16.73 -5.75 -27.76
CA GLU A 225 -17.46 -4.95 -28.76
C GLU A 225 -18.37 -5.81 -29.64
N LEU A 226 -18.09 -7.13 -29.76
CA LEU A 226 -18.93 -8.06 -30.51
C LEU A 226 -20.35 -8.14 -29.91
N LEU A 227 -20.46 -8.17 -28.59
CA LEU A 227 -21.75 -8.22 -27.90
C LEU A 227 -22.54 -6.92 -28.09
N ASP A 228 -21.85 -5.79 -28.05
CA ASP A 228 -22.44 -4.47 -28.29
C ASP A 228 -22.89 -4.31 -29.75
N LEU A 229 -22.08 -4.79 -30.70
CA LEU A 229 -22.40 -4.82 -32.13
C LEU A 229 -23.68 -5.63 -32.39
N VAL A 230 -23.78 -6.83 -31.80
CA VAL A 230 -24.97 -7.67 -31.91
C VAL A 230 -26.21 -6.95 -31.38
N ASN A 231 -26.12 -6.42 -30.15
CA ASN A 231 -27.28 -5.87 -29.47
C ASN A 231 -27.71 -4.50 -30.00
N LYS A 232 -26.77 -3.66 -30.43
CA LYS A 232 -27.03 -2.27 -30.85
C LYS A 232 -27.16 -2.11 -32.37
N CYS A 233 -26.64 -3.05 -33.17
CA CYS A 233 -26.66 -2.94 -34.64
C CYS A 233 -27.45 -4.06 -35.29
N ILE A 234 -27.04 -5.31 -35.05
CA ILE A 234 -27.59 -6.44 -35.79
C ILE A 234 -29.06 -6.68 -35.41
N LYS A 235 -29.38 -6.76 -34.11
CA LYS A 235 -30.77 -6.95 -33.65
C LYS A 235 -31.71 -5.81 -34.08
N PRO A 236 -31.35 -4.51 -33.91
CA PRO A 236 -32.20 -3.42 -34.38
C PRO A 236 -32.36 -3.37 -35.90
N ALA A 237 -31.31 -3.61 -36.68
CA ALA A 237 -31.39 -3.61 -38.15
C ALA A 237 -32.35 -4.71 -38.66
N ILE A 238 -32.28 -5.91 -38.09
CA ILE A 238 -33.19 -7.03 -38.38
C ILE A 238 -34.65 -6.68 -38.06
N ASN A 239 -34.88 -5.91 -37.00
CA ASN A 239 -36.23 -5.52 -36.59
C ASN A 239 -36.79 -4.35 -37.42
N GLN A 240 -35.94 -3.52 -38.02
CA GLN A 240 -36.35 -2.29 -38.72
C GLN A 240 -36.47 -2.44 -40.25
N ASN A 241 -35.60 -3.23 -40.91
CA ASN A 241 -35.45 -3.18 -42.37
C ASN A 241 -35.64 -4.54 -43.07
N ASN A 242 -36.78 -5.21 -42.89
CA ASN A 242 -37.11 -6.49 -43.56
C ASN A 242 -35.93 -7.45 -43.70
N PHE A 243 -35.72 -8.29 -42.69
CA PHE A 243 -34.72 -9.37 -42.58
C PHE A 243 -34.12 -9.96 -43.87
N ALA A 244 -34.91 -10.13 -44.94
CA ALA A 244 -34.47 -10.57 -46.26
C ALA A 244 -33.32 -9.73 -46.85
N ASP A 245 -33.31 -8.41 -46.63
CA ASP A 245 -32.30 -7.50 -47.20
C ASP A 245 -30.92 -7.62 -46.52
N TYR A 246 -30.83 -8.32 -45.38
CA TYR A 246 -29.61 -8.48 -44.57
C TYR A 246 -29.21 -9.95 -44.38
N GLN A 247 -29.96 -10.87 -44.98
CA GLN A 247 -29.81 -12.30 -44.71
C GLN A 247 -28.41 -12.79 -45.07
N GLN A 248 -27.85 -12.35 -46.21
CA GLN A 248 -26.54 -12.79 -46.69
C GLN A 248 -25.40 -12.29 -45.78
N GLU A 249 -25.50 -11.06 -45.28
CA GLU A 249 -24.55 -10.44 -44.38
C GLU A 249 -24.59 -11.06 -42.99
N ILE A 250 -25.79 -11.31 -42.45
CA ILE A 250 -25.97 -11.98 -41.17
C ILE A 250 -25.45 -13.42 -41.24
N SER A 251 -25.73 -14.14 -42.33
CA SER A 251 -25.16 -15.47 -42.55
C SER A 251 -23.64 -15.43 -42.70
N GLY A 252 -23.09 -14.44 -43.41
CA GLY A 252 -21.64 -14.24 -43.53
C GLY A 252 -20.96 -13.95 -42.19
N PHE A 253 -21.58 -13.09 -41.37
CA PHE A 253 -21.13 -12.78 -40.01
C PHE A 253 -21.16 -14.02 -39.12
N LEU A 254 -22.27 -14.76 -39.11
CA LEU A 254 -22.43 -15.99 -38.33
C LEU A 254 -21.45 -17.09 -38.75
N CYS A 255 -21.28 -17.31 -40.06
CA CYS A 255 -20.31 -18.29 -40.58
C CYS A 255 -18.88 -17.93 -40.16
N SER A 256 -18.56 -16.64 -40.12
CA SER A 256 -17.26 -16.16 -39.68
C SER A 256 -17.07 -16.31 -38.18
N LEU A 257 -18.15 -16.18 -37.40
CA LEU A 257 -18.13 -16.37 -35.95
C LEU A 257 -17.91 -17.82 -35.61
N LEU A 258 -18.63 -18.70 -36.30
CA LEU A 258 -18.42 -20.14 -36.22
C LEU A 258 -16.97 -20.51 -36.57
N LYS A 259 -16.43 -19.98 -37.68
CA LYS A 259 -15.06 -20.26 -38.11
C LYS A 259 -14.01 -19.70 -37.14
N SER A 260 -14.21 -18.49 -36.60
CA SER A 260 -13.35 -17.91 -35.56
C SER A 260 -13.34 -18.78 -34.30
N ILE A 261 -14.51 -19.27 -33.88
CA ILE A 261 -14.66 -20.18 -32.74
C ILE A 261 -13.91 -21.50 -33.01
N GLU A 262 -14.03 -22.06 -34.21
CA GLU A 262 -13.33 -23.28 -34.64
C GLU A 262 -11.81 -23.11 -34.67
N ASP A 263 -11.32 -21.97 -35.18
CA ASP A 263 -9.88 -21.67 -35.30
C ASP A 263 -9.24 -21.27 -33.95
N SER A 264 -10.05 -20.80 -32.98
CA SER A 264 -9.64 -20.33 -31.64
C SER A 264 -9.27 -21.48 -30.68
N ILE A 265 -8.46 -22.45 -31.11
CA ILE A 265 -8.16 -23.69 -30.34
C ILE A 265 -7.37 -23.42 -29.03
N ASN A 266 -6.84 -22.20 -28.77
CA ASN A 266 -5.95 -21.93 -27.64
C ASN A 266 -6.39 -20.84 -26.64
N GLY A 267 -7.59 -20.25 -26.76
CA GLY A 267 -8.03 -19.11 -25.94
C GLY A 267 -9.37 -19.31 -25.22
N ILE A 268 -9.36 -19.89 -24.01
CA ILE A 268 -10.59 -20.23 -23.25
C ILE A 268 -11.51 -19.01 -23.00
N TYR A 269 -10.95 -17.81 -22.80
CA TYR A 269 -11.74 -16.60 -22.53
C TYR A 269 -12.38 -16.02 -23.79
N ILE A 270 -11.65 -16.03 -24.90
CA ILE A 270 -12.09 -15.55 -26.23
C ILE A 270 -13.23 -16.44 -26.74
N GLN A 271 -13.11 -17.76 -26.55
CA GLN A 271 -14.17 -18.72 -26.87
C GLN A 271 -15.48 -18.42 -26.14
N LYS A 272 -15.43 -18.01 -24.86
CA LYS A 272 -16.65 -17.81 -24.06
C LYS A 272 -17.50 -16.65 -24.57
N ILE A 273 -16.89 -15.49 -24.84
CA ILE A 273 -17.62 -14.31 -25.33
C ILE A 273 -18.17 -14.57 -26.73
N GLN A 274 -17.38 -15.19 -27.61
CA GLN A 274 -17.82 -15.54 -28.95
C GLN A 274 -18.98 -16.55 -28.94
N CYS A 275 -18.96 -17.54 -28.04
CA CYS A 275 -20.08 -18.47 -27.84
C CYS A 275 -21.34 -17.78 -27.30
N GLU A 276 -21.22 -16.89 -26.30
CA GLU A 276 -22.36 -16.13 -25.77
C GLU A 276 -23.00 -15.26 -26.84
N VAL A 277 -22.19 -14.61 -27.67
CA VAL A 277 -22.63 -13.80 -28.82
C VAL A 277 -23.32 -14.68 -29.88
N PHE A 278 -22.80 -15.87 -30.16
CA PHE A 278 -23.39 -16.82 -31.11
C PHE A 278 -24.75 -17.32 -30.65
N GLU A 279 -24.84 -17.78 -29.39
CA GLU A 279 -26.07 -18.30 -28.78
C GLU A 279 -27.16 -17.21 -28.72
N ASP A 280 -26.79 -15.99 -28.33
CA ASP A 280 -27.69 -14.84 -28.30
C ASP A 280 -28.19 -14.46 -29.70
N LEU A 281 -27.33 -14.52 -30.72
CA LEU A 281 -27.74 -14.24 -32.11
C LEU A 281 -28.65 -15.35 -32.67
N ILE A 282 -28.32 -16.62 -32.46
CA ILE A 282 -29.16 -17.76 -32.90
C ILE A 282 -30.52 -17.72 -32.20
N SER A 283 -30.53 -17.49 -30.88
CA SER A 283 -31.78 -17.36 -30.11
C SER A 283 -32.66 -16.23 -30.65
N PHE A 284 -32.05 -15.08 -30.94
CA PHE A 284 -32.74 -13.93 -31.54
C PHE A 284 -33.26 -14.20 -32.95
N LEU A 285 -32.49 -14.90 -33.77
CA LEU A 285 -32.85 -15.21 -35.15
C LEU A 285 -33.94 -16.28 -35.25
N GLY A 286 -34.00 -17.20 -34.28
CA GLY A 286 -35.11 -18.13 -34.07
C GLY A 286 -35.70 -18.71 -35.36
N SER A 287 -37.00 -18.51 -35.56
CA SER A 287 -37.77 -19.01 -36.71
C SER A 287 -37.64 -18.20 -38.01
N LYS A 288 -36.84 -17.13 -38.03
CA LYS A 288 -36.68 -16.28 -39.23
C LYS A 288 -35.70 -16.87 -40.24
N MET A 289 -34.86 -17.82 -39.83
CA MET A 289 -33.78 -18.37 -40.66
C MET A 289 -33.68 -19.91 -40.59
N ASP A 290 -34.81 -20.61 -40.43
CA ASP A 290 -34.91 -22.04 -40.07
C ASP A 290 -33.87 -22.98 -40.71
N SER A 291 -33.54 -22.84 -42.01
CA SER A 291 -32.55 -23.73 -42.65
C SER A 291 -31.10 -23.41 -42.30
N ILE A 292 -30.76 -22.12 -42.12
CA ILE A 292 -29.40 -21.65 -41.83
C ILE A 292 -29.13 -21.74 -40.33
N THR A 293 -30.11 -21.40 -39.48
CA THR A 293 -30.01 -21.60 -38.03
C THR A 293 -29.91 -23.08 -37.69
N SER A 294 -30.60 -23.98 -38.40
CA SER A 294 -30.47 -25.42 -38.17
C SER A 294 -29.07 -25.95 -38.52
N GLU A 295 -28.52 -25.60 -39.69
CA GLU A 295 -27.18 -26.06 -40.10
C GLU A 295 -26.07 -25.50 -39.20
N LEU A 296 -26.15 -24.21 -38.86
CA LEU A 296 -25.16 -23.56 -37.99
C LEU A 296 -25.27 -24.03 -36.53
N SER A 297 -26.48 -24.25 -36.03
CA SER A 297 -26.71 -24.81 -34.70
C SER A 297 -26.19 -26.25 -34.60
N GLU A 298 -26.40 -27.08 -35.63
CA GLU A 298 -25.87 -28.45 -35.67
C GLU A 298 -24.34 -28.45 -35.68
N LYS A 299 -23.70 -27.58 -36.48
CA LYS A 299 -22.23 -27.42 -36.49
C LYS A 299 -21.70 -26.94 -35.14
N TYR A 300 -22.36 -25.97 -34.52
CA TYR A 300 -21.96 -25.46 -33.20
C TYR A 300 -22.09 -26.51 -32.09
N GLU A 301 -23.22 -27.23 -32.02
CA GLU A 301 -23.41 -28.28 -31.02
C GLU A 301 -22.39 -29.43 -31.22
N ALA A 302 -22.08 -29.79 -32.47
CA ALA A 302 -21.04 -30.78 -32.76
C ALA A 302 -19.65 -30.32 -32.26
N TRP A 303 -19.28 -29.06 -32.50
CA TRP A 303 -18.05 -28.48 -31.98
C TRP A 303 -18.03 -28.41 -30.45
N ARG A 304 -19.12 -27.92 -29.83
CA ARG A 304 -19.25 -27.77 -28.37
C ARG A 304 -19.10 -29.11 -27.65
N ASN A 305 -19.73 -30.16 -28.17
CA ASN A 305 -19.60 -31.50 -27.63
C ASN A 305 -18.15 -32.02 -27.73
N THR A 306 -17.47 -31.76 -28.85
CA THR A 306 -16.05 -32.12 -29.03
C THR A 306 -15.14 -31.40 -28.02
N GLN A 307 -15.41 -30.12 -27.71
CA GLN A 307 -14.65 -29.38 -26.70
C GLN A 307 -14.92 -29.88 -25.27
N LEU A 308 -16.19 -30.16 -24.93
CA LEU A 308 -16.56 -30.72 -23.63
C LEU A 308 -15.87 -32.06 -23.38
N GLU A 309 -15.85 -32.95 -24.37
CA GLU A 309 -15.13 -34.23 -24.30
C GLU A 309 -13.62 -34.02 -24.08
N SER A 310 -13.02 -33.01 -24.73
CA SER A 310 -11.61 -32.69 -24.55
C SER A 310 -11.30 -32.18 -23.14
N VAL A 311 -12.18 -31.36 -22.56
CA VAL A 311 -12.06 -30.83 -21.19
C VAL A 311 -12.27 -31.93 -20.16
N GLU A 312 -13.24 -32.82 -20.35
CA GLU A 312 -13.45 -34.00 -19.51
C GLU A 312 -12.24 -34.92 -19.55
N THR A 313 -11.68 -35.19 -20.74
CA THR A 313 -10.46 -36.00 -20.92
C THR A 313 -9.25 -35.39 -20.21
N ILE A 314 -9.10 -34.06 -20.26
CA ILE A 314 -8.02 -33.35 -19.54
C ILE A 314 -8.27 -33.41 -18.03
N THR A 315 -9.51 -33.25 -17.59
CA THR A 315 -9.89 -33.31 -16.17
C THR A 315 -9.68 -34.69 -15.58
N GLU A 316 -10.00 -35.76 -16.32
CA GLU A 316 -9.70 -37.14 -15.94
C GLU A 316 -8.19 -37.41 -15.88
N LYS A 317 -7.41 -36.88 -16.83
CA LYS A 317 -5.93 -36.96 -16.79
C LYS A 317 -5.29 -36.19 -15.64
N ILE A 318 -5.93 -35.11 -15.18
CA ILE A 318 -5.47 -34.34 -14.01
C ILE A 318 -5.82 -35.04 -12.71
N ASN A 319 -6.94 -35.79 -12.69
CA ASN A 319 -7.43 -36.49 -11.50
C ASN A 319 -6.96 -37.96 -11.40
N SER A 320 -6.16 -38.46 -12.34
CA SER A 320 -5.54 -39.80 -12.35
C SER A 320 -4.04 -39.74 -12.10
#